data_AF-A0A923BHB2-F1
#
_entry.id   AF-A0A923BHB2-F1
#
_cell.length_a   1.000
_cell.length_b   1.000
_cell.length_c   1.000
_cell.angle_alpha   90.00
_cell.angle_beta   90.00
_cell.angle_gamma   90.00
#
_symmetry.space_group_name_H-M   'P 1'
#
loop_
_entity.id
_entity.type
_entity.pdbx_description
1 polymer ?
#
loop_
_entity_poly.entity_id
_entity_poly.type
_entity_poly.pdbx_seq_one_letter_code
_entity_poly.pdbx_strand_id
1 'polypeptide(L)'
;MAGRHFYLWQRLLATGVVTMACFSQARAYDIVNRWGATQVNGGGLQRGDPVTLRWSLVPDGQAYSRSGNSQLIQYLDDGWSVPAAQRVPDLTGRSWWGVMNTAYQQFGRVSGVSMSYVAEQNANGTDTGLEGDVRIGGENIDGTPGGALADNTFPNDGDMRIDTTRESDGRPTFWHTNEAALRNLMIHETGHGVGLGHAQNTGVKAVMEGGLRTDIWGLQFDDVYALNRQYGDPLERNGGNNSAATATPLGNVTLGGFVSVGGDAADSVVEQFDDDWTGIDGNNDADWFRFTTAGQGFANIKLTPLGPSYTSVQQGAFNAAAQSDLILQLFNAAPTVSLLETANKVGVGEMETIGARYLSTPGDYLVRVRGMQNLNQFYQLDVALSAAPATGASADLNLDGQTTAGDWELFVTNSYTTFPGLGQLDAFQRGDLDFDGDNDVVDFRFFKSAYIEVNGANAFASLFGVPEPRTLMLAGISAMACGVARRRRLG
;
A
#
# COMPACT_ATOMS: atom_id res chain seq x y z
N MET A 1 70.85 32.17 40.83
CA MET A 1 70.23 32.99 41.89
C MET A 1 69.66 34.23 41.21
N ALA A 2 68.39 34.17 40.78
CA ALA A 2 67.21 34.74 41.45
C ALA A 2 67.01 36.23 41.08
N GLY A 3 65.91 36.71 40.47
CA GLY A 3 64.69 36.06 39.98
C GLY A 3 63.68 37.04 39.35
N ARG A 4 62.69 36.46 38.64
CA ARG A 4 61.29 36.88 38.34
C ARG A 4 61.07 38.22 37.57
N HIS A 5 60.26 38.32 36.50
CA HIS A 5 58.84 37.94 36.34
C HIS A 5 58.50 37.63 34.85
N PHE A 6 58.00 36.42 34.56
CA PHE A 6 56.63 36.08 34.09
C PHE A 6 56.16 36.63 32.71
N TYR A 7 56.19 35.75 31.71
CA TYR A 7 55.43 35.83 30.45
C TYR A 7 54.03 35.23 30.63
N LEU A 8 52.99 35.88 30.10
CA LEU A 8 51.69 35.26 29.84
C LEU A 8 51.18 35.75 28.49
N TRP A 9 51.27 34.89 27.47
CA TRP A 9 50.57 35.01 26.21
C TRP A 9 49.14 34.48 26.42
N GLN A 10 48.14 35.35 26.30
CA GLN A 10 46.73 34.96 26.28
C GLN A 10 46.40 34.31 24.94
N ARG A 11 45.98 33.04 24.98
CA ARG A 11 45.29 32.36 23.88
C ARG A 11 43.83 32.79 23.91
N LEU A 12 43.39 33.56 22.91
CA LEU A 12 41.97 33.64 22.54
C LEU A 12 41.64 32.35 21.76
N LEU A 13 40.98 31.41 22.43
CA LEU A 13 40.25 30.33 21.79
C LEU A 13 38.90 30.90 21.36
N ALA A 14 38.79 31.25 20.07
CA ALA A 14 37.51 31.46 19.44
C ALA A 14 36.86 30.07 19.26
N THR A 15 35.99 29.68 20.18
CA THR A 15 35.04 28.58 19.98
C THR A 15 34.02 29.03 18.92
N GLY A 16 34.31 28.71 17.67
CA GLY A 16 33.31 28.76 16.61
C GLY A 16 32.23 27.73 16.92
N VAL A 17 31.03 28.21 17.23
CA VAL A 17 29.82 27.39 17.20
C VAL A 17 29.60 27.05 15.73
N VAL A 18 29.93 25.81 15.35
CA VAL A 18 29.48 25.25 14.08
C VAL A 18 28.02 24.88 14.28
N THR A 19 27.12 25.79 13.91
CA THR A 19 25.76 25.40 13.54
C THR A 19 25.88 24.52 12.29
N MET A 20 25.94 23.20 12.47
CA MET A 20 25.65 22.28 11.38
C MET A 20 24.16 22.40 11.09
N ALA A 21 23.80 23.32 10.19
CA ALA A 21 22.61 23.12 9.38
C ALA A 21 22.91 21.91 8.48
N CYS A 22 22.61 20.71 8.96
CA CYS A 22 22.45 19.56 8.09
C CYS A 22 21.26 19.88 7.19
N PHE A 23 21.53 20.31 5.95
CA PHE A 23 20.52 20.26 4.91
C PHE A 23 20.22 18.78 4.69
N SER A 24 19.16 18.27 5.34
CA SER A 24 18.59 16.97 5.00
C SER A 24 18.20 16.98 3.52
N GLN A 25 18.55 15.92 2.82
CA GLN A 25 18.24 15.79 1.42
C GLN A 25 16.77 15.35 1.27
N ALA A 26 15.83 16.30 1.24
CA ALA A 26 14.41 16.03 1.03
C ALA A 26 14.08 15.38 -0.33
N ARG A 27 13.86 14.06 -0.32
CA ARG A 27 13.36 13.24 -1.44
C ARG A 27 11.83 13.08 -1.37
N ALA A 28 11.18 12.54 -2.41
CA ALA A 28 9.89 11.89 -2.15
C ALA A 28 10.22 10.73 -1.20
N TYR A 29 9.39 10.54 -0.18
CA TYR A 29 9.56 9.55 0.87
C TYR A 29 10.98 9.55 1.44
N ASP A 30 11.44 10.69 1.97
CA ASP A 30 12.80 10.81 2.52
C ASP A 30 13.01 9.85 3.70
N ILE A 31 13.88 8.86 3.50
CA ILE A 31 14.20 7.84 4.48
C ILE A 31 15.65 8.06 4.91
N VAL A 32 15.83 8.27 6.21
CA VAL A 32 17.14 8.47 6.83
C VAL A 32 17.68 7.17 7.42
N ASN A 33 16.87 6.48 8.23
CA ASN A 33 17.28 5.24 8.92
C ASN A 33 16.05 4.40 9.30
N ARG A 34 16.26 3.33 10.08
CA ARG A 34 15.21 2.50 10.69
C ARG A 34 15.62 1.97 12.06
N TRP A 35 14.64 1.40 12.77
CA TRP A 35 14.87 0.62 13.98
C TRP A 35 15.51 -0.73 13.63
N GLY A 36 16.65 -1.03 14.24
CA GLY A 36 17.35 -2.31 14.10
C GLY A 36 17.07 -3.27 15.26
N ALA A 37 16.59 -2.75 16.39
CA ALA A 37 16.11 -3.51 17.52
C ALA A 37 15.06 -2.73 18.33
N THR A 38 14.08 -3.41 18.93
CA THR A 38 13.17 -2.79 19.91
C THR A 38 13.08 -3.67 21.16
N GLN A 39 12.55 -3.12 22.25
CA GLN A 39 12.27 -3.89 23.48
C GLN A 39 11.33 -5.08 23.24
N VAL A 40 10.40 -4.97 22.29
CA VAL A 40 9.38 -5.99 22.02
C VAL A 40 9.83 -6.98 20.96
N ASN A 41 10.44 -6.51 19.87
CA ASN A 41 10.80 -7.34 18.73
C ASN A 41 12.21 -7.95 18.84
N GLY A 42 13.05 -7.44 19.75
CA GLY A 42 14.46 -7.80 19.80
C GLY A 42 15.23 -7.22 18.62
N GLY A 43 16.46 -7.68 18.41
CA GLY A 43 17.35 -7.19 17.34
C GLY A 43 17.34 -8.03 16.07
N GLY A 44 17.96 -7.49 15.02
CA GLY A 44 18.09 -8.15 13.71
C GLY A 44 17.00 -7.78 12.71
N LEU A 45 16.26 -6.70 13.00
CA LEU A 45 15.18 -6.21 12.15
C LEU A 45 15.70 -5.75 10.79
N GLN A 46 15.03 -6.19 9.75
CA GLN A 46 15.30 -5.93 8.34
C GLN A 46 14.20 -5.10 7.71
N ARG A 47 14.46 -4.58 6.51
CA ARG A 47 13.44 -3.89 5.72
C ARG A 47 12.21 -4.77 5.48
N GLY A 48 11.03 -4.18 5.59
CA GLY A 48 9.76 -4.89 5.58
C GLY A 48 9.34 -5.36 6.97
N ASP A 49 10.27 -5.61 7.90
CA ASP A 49 9.91 -6.10 9.23
C ASP A 49 9.11 -5.05 10.02
N PRO A 50 7.93 -5.43 10.56
CA PRO A 50 7.14 -4.55 11.40
C PRO A 50 7.84 -4.32 12.74
N VAL A 51 7.50 -3.22 13.40
CA VAL A 51 8.03 -2.88 14.72
C VAL A 51 6.91 -2.57 15.70
N THR A 52 7.08 -2.99 16.94
CA THR A 52 6.33 -2.48 18.08
C THR A 52 7.27 -1.66 18.93
N LEU A 53 7.02 -0.36 18.98
CA LEU A 53 7.72 0.59 19.81
C LEU A 53 6.87 0.84 21.05
N ARG A 54 7.49 0.69 22.21
CA ARG A 54 6.93 1.22 23.45
C ARG A 54 7.15 2.71 23.48
N TRP A 55 6.16 3.46 23.93
CA TRP A 55 6.33 4.87 24.20
C TRP A 55 5.92 5.21 25.61
N SER A 56 6.56 6.21 26.18
CA SER A 56 6.31 6.67 27.55
C SER A 56 6.39 8.19 27.65
N LEU A 57 5.84 8.72 28.74
CA LEU A 57 5.96 10.13 29.10
C LEU A 57 6.88 10.22 30.31
N VAL A 58 7.92 11.04 30.18
CA VAL A 58 8.90 11.27 31.24
C VAL A 58 8.24 12.10 32.33
N PRO A 59 8.16 11.61 33.58
CA PRO A 59 7.56 12.36 34.68
C PRO A 59 8.25 13.72 34.87
N ASP A 60 7.48 14.74 35.20
CA ASP A 60 8.05 16.06 35.48
C ASP A 60 9.06 15.98 36.62
N GLY A 61 10.19 16.69 36.50
CA GLY A 61 11.29 16.61 37.45
C GLY A 61 12.36 15.58 37.11
N GLN A 62 12.12 14.69 36.15
CA GLN A 62 13.05 13.60 35.78
C GLN A 62 13.86 13.93 34.54
N ALA A 63 15.08 13.40 34.49
CA ALA A 63 15.95 13.48 33.34
C ALA A 63 15.74 12.30 32.37
N TYR A 64 16.03 12.52 31.10
CA TYR A 64 16.12 11.50 30.05
C TYR A 64 17.16 11.93 29.00
N SER A 65 17.29 11.20 27.89
CA SER A 65 18.35 11.44 26.90
C SER A 65 18.37 12.86 26.32
N ARG A 66 17.20 13.53 26.23
CA ARG A 66 17.05 14.86 25.60
C ARG A 66 16.98 16.03 26.57
N SER A 67 16.72 15.79 27.86
CA SER A 67 16.57 16.85 28.87
C SER A 67 17.02 16.39 30.25
N GLY A 68 17.62 17.31 31.01
CA GLY A 68 17.93 17.07 32.41
C GLY A 68 16.75 17.21 33.37
N ASN A 69 15.60 17.72 32.90
CA ASN A 69 14.43 17.98 33.73
C ASN A 69 13.16 18.16 32.87
N SER A 70 12.38 17.10 32.70
CA SER A 70 11.09 17.18 32.00
C SER A 70 10.11 18.08 32.75
N GLN A 71 9.32 18.84 31.99
CA GLN A 71 8.26 19.76 32.45
C GLN A 71 6.97 19.61 31.62
N LEU A 72 6.89 18.56 30.80
CA LEU A 72 5.88 18.40 29.78
C LEU A 72 4.48 18.19 30.37
N ILE A 73 4.34 17.37 31.41
CA ILE A 73 3.03 16.95 31.91
C ILE A 73 2.27 18.16 32.48
N GLN A 74 2.93 18.94 33.33
CA GLN A 74 2.38 20.18 33.89
C GLN A 74 2.11 21.23 32.81
N TYR A 75 2.98 21.32 31.79
CA TYR A 75 2.77 22.21 30.66
C TYR A 75 1.49 21.85 29.88
N LEU A 76 1.29 20.58 29.53
CA LEU A 76 0.09 20.13 28.82
C LEU A 76 -1.16 20.23 29.70
N ASP A 77 -1.06 19.95 30.99
CA ASP A 77 -2.18 20.09 31.94
C ASP A 77 -2.71 21.51 32.05
N ASP A 78 -1.82 22.50 32.04
CA ASP A 78 -2.23 23.90 32.06
C ASP A 78 -2.84 24.31 30.72
N GLY A 79 -2.24 23.85 29.62
CA GLY A 79 -2.67 24.20 28.28
C GLY A 79 -4.05 23.67 27.92
N TRP A 80 -4.36 22.46 28.39
CA TRP A 80 -5.63 21.78 28.17
C TRP A 80 -6.62 21.96 29.32
N SER A 81 -6.29 22.81 30.30
CA SER A 81 -7.13 23.08 31.47
C SER A 81 -7.56 21.81 32.21
N VAL A 82 -6.65 20.84 32.34
CA VAL A 82 -6.91 19.57 33.03
C VAL A 82 -7.30 19.86 34.49
N PRO A 83 -8.50 19.44 34.95
CA PRO A 83 -8.95 19.65 36.32
C PRO A 83 -7.99 19.04 37.34
N ALA A 84 -7.79 19.72 38.48
CA ALA A 84 -6.91 19.23 39.55
C ALA A 84 -7.22 17.79 40.00
N ALA A 85 -8.50 17.40 40.01
CA ALA A 85 -8.92 16.04 40.35
C ALA A 85 -8.46 14.96 39.36
N GLN A 86 -8.15 15.34 38.12
CA GLN A 86 -7.61 14.46 37.08
C GLN A 86 -6.08 14.51 37.01
N ARG A 87 -5.42 15.43 37.73
CA ARG A 87 -3.96 15.56 37.78
C ARG A 87 -3.31 14.50 38.68
N VAL A 88 -3.61 13.23 38.40
CA VAL A 88 -3.09 12.04 39.08
C VAL A 88 -1.99 11.36 38.26
N PRO A 89 -1.17 10.46 38.83
CA PRO A 89 -0.07 9.81 38.12
C PRO A 89 -0.49 9.01 36.87
N ASP A 90 -1.71 8.45 36.87
CA ASP A 90 -2.28 7.86 35.67
C ASP A 90 -2.67 8.97 34.66
N LEU A 91 -1.88 9.06 33.59
CA LEU A 91 -2.02 10.07 32.54
C LEU A 91 -3.13 9.73 31.54
N THR A 92 -3.66 8.51 31.57
CA THR A 92 -4.56 8.04 30.50
C THR A 92 -5.92 8.72 30.49
N GLY A 93 -6.30 9.35 31.60
CA GLY A 93 -7.52 10.15 31.73
C GLY A 93 -7.40 11.61 31.29
N ARG A 94 -6.22 12.07 30.85
CA ARG A 94 -5.99 13.48 30.46
C ARG A 94 -6.57 13.75 29.08
N SER A 95 -7.12 14.93 28.83
CA SER A 95 -7.69 15.27 27.51
C SER A 95 -6.64 15.31 26.41
N TRP A 96 -5.44 15.83 26.70
CA TRP A 96 -4.30 15.82 25.77
C TRP A 96 -3.76 14.41 25.50
N TRP A 97 -3.93 13.48 26.45
CA TRP A 97 -3.50 12.09 26.27
C TRP A 97 -4.23 11.42 25.12
N GLY A 98 -5.55 11.65 25.01
CA GLY A 98 -6.34 11.14 23.89
C GLY A 98 -5.79 11.57 22.53
N VAL A 99 -5.34 12.83 22.42
CA VAL A 99 -4.77 13.38 21.18
C VAL A 99 -3.44 12.72 20.83
N MET A 100 -2.53 12.59 21.80
CA MET A 100 -1.23 11.93 21.59
C MET A 100 -1.40 10.44 21.25
N ASN A 101 -2.32 9.75 21.94
CA ASN A 101 -2.60 8.35 21.68
C ASN A 101 -3.24 8.14 20.30
N THR A 102 -4.16 9.02 19.88
CA THR A 102 -4.74 8.98 18.52
C THR A 102 -3.69 9.27 17.44
N ALA A 103 -2.76 10.20 17.67
CA ALA A 103 -1.61 10.42 16.77
C ALA A 103 -0.82 9.13 16.55
N TYR A 104 -0.49 8.42 17.62
CA TYR A 104 0.26 7.16 17.54
C TYR A 104 -0.50 5.99 16.92
N GLN A 105 -1.83 5.95 17.07
CA GLN A 105 -2.64 4.95 16.39
C GLN A 105 -2.60 5.07 14.87
N GLN A 106 -2.31 6.26 14.31
CA GLN A 106 -2.24 6.43 12.86
C GLN A 106 -1.12 5.61 12.23
N PHE A 107 0.06 5.55 12.85
CA PHE A 107 1.18 4.74 12.34
C PHE A 107 0.78 3.27 12.15
N GLY A 108 0.00 2.72 13.09
CA GLY A 108 -0.47 1.34 13.02
C GLY A 108 -1.56 1.10 11.98
N ARG A 109 -2.37 2.11 11.62
CA ARG A 109 -3.41 1.96 10.59
C ARG A 109 -2.83 1.83 9.20
N VAL A 110 -1.70 2.47 8.95
CA VAL A 110 -1.15 2.65 7.60
C VAL A 110 0.18 1.91 7.37
N SER A 111 0.77 1.30 8.41
CA SER A 111 2.07 0.62 8.30
C SER A 111 2.24 -0.51 9.33
N GLY A 112 3.37 -1.23 9.25
CA GLY A 112 3.80 -2.20 10.23
C GLY A 112 4.34 -1.60 11.55
N VAL A 113 4.33 -0.27 11.72
CA VAL A 113 4.71 0.39 12.98
C VAL A 113 3.56 0.36 13.98
N SER A 114 3.76 -0.24 15.15
CA SER A 114 2.82 -0.23 16.27
C SER A 114 3.39 0.54 17.45
N MET A 115 2.57 1.42 18.03
CA MET A 115 2.94 2.23 19.20
C MET A 115 2.17 1.76 20.43
N SER A 116 2.87 1.32 21.47
CA SER A 116 2.27 0.79 22.70
C SER A 116 2.70 1.59 23.93
N TYR A 117 1.74 2.09 24.71
CA TYR A 117 2.08 2.90 25.89
C TYR A 117 2.58 2.03 27.04
N VAL A 118 3.63 2.50 27.72
CA VAL A 118 4.04 2.03 29.05
C VAL A 118 4.17 3.23 30.00
N ALA A 119 3.65 3.08 31.22
CA ALA A 119 3.75 4.11 32.23
C ALA A 119 5.08 4.01 32.99
N GLU A 120 5.85 5.09 33.05
CA GLU A 120 7.07 5.15 33.88
C GLU A 120 6.72 5.25 35.38
N GLN A 121 5.49 5.65 35.72
CA GLN A 121 4.99 5.68 37.09
C GLN A 121 3.68 4.88 37.22
N ASN A 122 3.51 4.17 38.33
CA ASN A 122 2.26 3.51 38.67
C ASN A 122 1.23 4.52 39.21
N ALA A 123 0.02 4.05 39.53
CA ALA A 123 -1.06 4.89 40.05
C ALA A 123 -0.73 5.66 41.35
N ASN A 124 0.29 5.22 42.10
CA ASN A 124 0.77 5.89 43.32
C ASN A 124 1.94 6.86 43.05
N GLY A 125 2.33 7.07 41.79
CA GLY A 125 3.47 7.91 41.42
C GLY A 125 4.83 7.25 41.67
N THR A 126 4.86 5.96 41.95
CA THR A 126 6.12 5.22 42.11
C THR A 126 6.62 4.74 40.75
N ASP A 127 7.92 4.87 40.51
CA ASP A 127 8.61 4.36 39.33
C ASP A 127 8.29 2.86 39.09
N THR A 128 7.92 2.52 37.85
CA THR A 128 7.62 1.14 37.43
C THR A 128 8.86 0.38 36.99
N GLY A 129 9.99 1.07 36.75
CA GLY A 129 11.17 0.55 36.09
C GLY A 129 10.99 0.32 34.59
N LEU A 130 9.88 0.77 34.01
CA LEU A 130 9.62 0.71 32.57
C LEU A 130 9.94 2.06 31.93
N GLU A 131 10.63 2.01 30.81
CA GLU A 131 10.86 3.14 29.91
C GLU A 131 10.43 2.72 28.50
N GLY A 132 9.89 3.65 27.72
CA GLY A 132 9.58 3.39 26.31
C GLY A 132 10.85 3.12 25.48
N ASP A 133 10.68 2.50 24.31
CA ASP A 133 11.64 2.66 23.22
C ASP A 133 11.71 4.12 22.79
N VAL A 134 10.59 4.85 22.90
CA VAL A 134 10.44 6.29 22.60
C VAL A 134 9.93 7.01 23.84
N ARG A 135 10.77 7.83 24.47
CA ARG A 135 10.37 8.65 25.62
C ARG A 135 10.06 10.07 25.19
N ILE A 136 8.99 10.63 25.73
CA ILE A 136 8.53 11.98 25.40
C ILE A 136 8.63 12.83 26.66
N GLY A 137 9.43 13.88 26.60
CA GLY A 137 9.56 14.88 27.65
C GLY A 137 9.50 16.27 27.07
N GLY A 138 9.74 17.28 27.90
CA GLY A 138 9.74 18.66 27.43
C GLY A 138 10.49 19.60 28.34
N GLU A 139 11.15 20.58 27.73
CA GLU A 139 11.88 21.65 28.40
C GLU A 139 11.87 22.89 27.51
N ASN A 140 12.35 24.01 28.04
CA ASN A 140 12.57 25.21 27.24
C ASN A 140 13.72 24.98 26.24
N ILE A 141 13.44 25.00 24.94
CA ILE A 141 14.44 24.73 23.90
C ILE A 141 15.21 25.99 23.53
N ASP A 142 14.51 27.09 23.21
CA ASP A 142 15.12 28.30 22.63
C ASP A 142 14.65 29.61 23.29
N GLY A 143 13.80 29.52 24.32
CA GLY A 143 13.25 30.67 25.04
C GLY A 143 12.22 31.48 24.27
N THR A 144 11.81 31.04 23.07
CA THR A 144 10.93 31.79 22.16
C THR A 144 9.59 31.08 21.99
N PRO A 145 8.47 31.65 22.48
CA PRO A 145 7.14 31.07 22.27
C PRO A 145 6.85 30.90 20.78
N GLY A 146 6.59 29.66 20.35
CA GLY A 146 6.34 29.35 18.94
C GLY A 146 7.59 29.39 18.04
N GLY A 147 8.78 29.37 18.63
CA GLY A 147 10.05 29.10 17.94
C GLY A 147 10.18 27.62 17.57
N ALA A 148 11.26 26.97 17.97
CA ALA A 148 11.36 25.52 17.88
C ALA A 148 10.22 24.87 18.69
N LEU A 149 9.40 24.03 18.04
CA LEU A 149 8.23 23.42 18.68
C LEU A 149 8.59 22.10 19.38
N ALA A 150 9.44 21.31 18.75
CA ALA A 150 9.94 20.05 19.28
C ALA A 150 11.15 19.59 18.45
N ASP A 151 11.80 18.53 18.92
CA ASP A 151 12.73 17.72 18.14
C ASP A 151 12.68 16.25 18.58
N ASN A 152 13.06 15.34 17.68
CA ASN A 152 13.15 13.91 17.96
C ASN A 152 14.50 13.32 17.54
N THR A 153 15.04 12.37 18.31
CA THR A 153 16.16 11.55 17.85
C THR A 153 15.70 10.58 16.76
N PHE A 154 16.55 10.31 15.77
CA PHE A 154 16.33 9.23 14.81
C PHE A 154 16.28 7.83 15.49
N PRO A 155 15.83 6.78 14.76
CA PRO A 155 15.64 5.42 15.31
C PRO A 155 16.82 4.82 16.09
N ASN A 156 16.50 3.87 16.97
CA ASN A 156 17.36 3.25 18.00
C ASN A 156 17.60 4.12 19.24
N ASP A 157 16.88 5.23 19.33
CA ASP A 157 16.71 6.07 20.52
C ASP A 157 15.31 6.70 20.47
N GLY A 158 14.98 7.45 19.41
CA GLY A 158 13.60 7.88 19.15
C GLY A 158 12.97 8.80 20.20
N ASP A 159 13.76 9.28 21.17
CA ASP A 159 13.30 10.16 22.24
C ASP A 159 12.96 11.57 21.73
N MET A 160 11.77 12.04 22.09
CA MET A 160 11.20 13.32 21.69
C MET A 160 11.32 14.35 22.81
N ARG A 161 11.66 15.59 22.46
CA ARG A 161 11.59 16.75 23.34
C ARG A 161 10.66 17.80 22.75
N ILE A 162 9.63 18.13 23.50
CA ILE A 162 8.67 19.19 23.16
C ILE A 162 9.06 20.48 23.87
N ASP A 163 9.01 21.61 23.17
CA ASP A 163 9.28 22.90 23.76
C ASP A 163 8.17 23.30 24.74
N THR A 164 8.57 23.58 25.98
CA THR A 164 7.65 24.03 27.03
C THR A 164 7.75 25.53 27.29
N THR A 165 8.27 26.29 26.32
CA THR A 165 8.26 27.75 26.41
C THR A 165 6.82 28.25 26.44
N ARG A 166 6.56 29.15 27.40
CA ARG A 166 5.25 29.74 27.64
C ARG A 166 5.20 31.15 27.05
N GLU A 167 4.01 31.55 26.62
CA GLU A 167 3.68 32.91 26.24
C GLU A 167 3.98 33.90 27.38
N SER A 168 4.05 35.19 27.06
CA SER A 168 4.32 36.25 28.05
C SER A 168 3.30 36.32 29.21
N ASP A 169 2.09 35.79 29.00
CA ASP A 169 1.04 35.67 30.02
C ASP A 169 1.13 34.38 30.86
N GLY A 170 2.18 33.58 30.64
CA GLY A 170 2.45 32.32 31.34
C GLY A 170 1.69 31.12 30.80
N ARG A 171 0.94 31.25 29.70
CA ARG A 171 0.20 30.13 29.12
C ARG A 171 1.04 29.29 28.15
N PRO A 172 0.77 27.98 28.05
CA PRO A 172 1.27 27.17 26.93
C PRO A 172 0.81 27.74 25.58
N THR A 173 1.61 27.50 24.53
CA THR A 173 1.37 28.08 23.21
C THR A 173 0.23 27.36 22.47
N PHE A 174 -0.30 27.99 21.43
CA PHE A 174 -1.32 27.39 20.54
C PHE A 174 -0.90 26.02 20.00
N TRP A 175 0.39 25.85 19.68
CA TRP A 175 0.93 24.66 19.03
C TRP A 175 0.80 23.38 19.86
N HIS A 176 0.70 23.52 21.19
CA HIS A 176 0.59 22.40 22.13
C HIS A 176 -0.81 22.30 22.78
N THR A 177 -1.70 23.25 22.49
CA THR A 177 -3.03 23.37 23.13
C THR A 177 -4.20 23.24 22.15
N ASN A 178 -3.91 23.19 20.85
CA ASN A 178 -4.87 22.86 19.81
C ASN A 178 -4.75 21.39 19.41
N GLU A 179 -5.88 20.70 19.25
CA GLU A 179 -5.92 19.28 18.90
C GLU A 179 -5.18 18.97 17.61
N ALA A 180 -5.43 19.71 16.53
CA ALA A 180 -4.77 19.47 15.24
C ALA A 180 -3.27 19.78 15.29
N ALA A 181 -2.89 20.84 16.00
CA ALA A 181 -1.49 21.20 16.17
C ALA A 181 -0.71 20.15 16.97
N LEU A 182 -1.23 19.76 18.15
CA LEU A 182 -0.57 18.74 18.98
C LEU A 182 -0.53 17.38 18.28
N ARG A 183 -1.63 16.95 17.65
CA ARG A 183 -1.68 15.69 16.89
C ARG A 183 -0.60 15.66 15.80
N ASN A 184 -0.56 16.68 14.95
CA ASN A 184 0.36 16.68 13.82
C ASN A 184 1.82 16.93 14.27
N LEU A 185 2.05 17.64 15.37
CA LEU A 185 3.38 17.77 15.97
C LEU A 185 3.88 16.40 16.43
N MET A 186 3.05 15.67 17.19
CA MET A 186 3.37 14.32 17.62
C MET A 186 3.71 13.42 16.44
N ILE A 187 2.89 13.44 15.39
CA ILE A 187 3.13 12.62 14.19
C ILE A 187 4.41 13.04 13.46
N HIS A 188 4.64 14.33 13.25
CA HIS A 188 5.83 14.85 12.57
C HIS A 188 7.10 14.42 13.29
N GLU A 189 7.18 14.70 14.59
CA GLU A 189 8.35 14.39 15.38
C GLU A 189 8.55 12.87 15.48
N THR A 190 7.48 12.09 15.68
CA THR A 190 7.58 10.63 15.64
C THR A 190 8.01 10.12 14.27
N GLY A 191 7.63 10.79 13.18
CA GLY A 191 8.14 10.50 11.83
C GLY A 191 9.67 10.45 11.81
N HIS A 192 10.34 11.44 12.41
CA HIS A 192 11.80 11.39 12.62
C HIS A 192 12.23 10.21 13.49
N GLY A 193 11.51 9.95 14.59
CA GLY A 193 11.76 8.82 15.51
C GLY A 193 11.62 7.43 14.87
N VAL A 194 10.87 7.33 13.77
CA VAL A 194 10.77 6.12 12.94
C VAL A 194 11.55 6.23 11.64
N GLY A 195 12.39 7.25 11.49
CA GLY A 195 13.43 7.30 10.46
C GLY A 195 13.10 8.11 9.21
N LEU A 196 12.03 8.89 9.23
CA LEU A 196 11.66 9.78 8.13
C LEU A 196 12.43 11.10 8.19
N GLY A 197 12.87 11.60 7.04
CA GLY A 197 13.41 12.95 6.87
C GLY A 197 12.31 13.96 6.55
N HIS A 198 12.70 15.20 6.26
CA HIS A 198 11.72 16.21 5.83
C HIS A 198 11.32 16.02 4.37
N ALA A 199 10.03 16.04 4.10
CA ALA A 199 9.46 15.99 2.76
C ALA A 199 9.46 17.39 2.10
N GLN A 200 9.68 17.42 0.78
CA GLN A 200 9.58 18.63 -0.04
C GLN A 200 8.82 18.30 -1.33
N ASN A 201 7.51 18.20 -1.21
CA ASN A 201 6.61 17.85 -2.31
C ASN A 201 5.94 19.10 -2.89
N THR A 202 5.61 19.05 -4.17
CA THR A 202 4.86 20.08 -4.90
C THR A 202 3.50 19.52 -5.28
N GLY A 203 2.44 20.25 -4.94
CA GLY A 203 1.06 19.91 -5.30
C GLY A 203 0.37 18.90 -4.37
N VAL A 204 1.10 18.27 -3.46
CA VAL A 204 0.58 17.39 -2.40
C VAL A 204 1.15 17.80 -1.05
N LYS A 205 0.48 17.39 0.02
CA LYS A 205 0.87 17.70 1.40
C LYS A 205 1.56 16.50 2.03
N ALA A 206 2.48 16.74 2.95
CA ALA A 206 3.05 15.72 3.83
C ALA A 206 3.13 16.26 5.26
N VAL A 207 2.97 15.38 6.25
CA VAL A 207 3.17 15.80 7.65
C VAL A 207 4.64 16.06 7.92
N MET A 208 5.54 15.38 7.19
CA MET A 208 6.99 15.57 7.28
C MET A 208 7.50 16.80 6.52
N GLU A 209 6.65 17.69 6.01
CA GLU A 209 7.11 19.02 5.57
C GLU A 209 7.81 19.75 6.72
N GLY A 210 8.89 20.48 6.46
CA GLY A 210 9.72 21.09 7.51
C GLY A 210 9.04 22.15 8.39
N GLY A 211 7.78 22.49 8.13
CA GLY A 211 6.95 23.32 9.00
C GLY A 211 5.70 22.55 9.45
N LEU A 212 5.28 22.77 10.70
CA LEU A 212 4.10 22.09 11.23
C LEU A 212 2.83 22.49 10.46
N ARG A 213 2.16 21.50 9.89
CA ARG A 213 0.85 21.65 9.25
C ARG A 213 -0.27 21.35 10.23
N THR A 214 -1.33 22.16 10.21
CA THR A 214 -2.55 21.93 11.00
C THR A 214 -3.79 21.71 10.14
N ASP A 215 -3.63 21.77 8.82
CA ASP A 215 -4.68 21.68 7.80
C ASP A 215 -4.80 20.28 7.17
N ILE A 216 -4.24 19.27 7.83
CA ILE A 216 -4.25 17.84 7.44
C ILE A 216 -4.51 16.97 8.66
N TRP A 217 -4.95 15.74 8.42
CA TRP A 217 -5.20 14.75 9.46
C TRP A 217 -4.00 13.80 9.64
N GLY A 218 -2.82 14.34 9.99
CA GLY A 218 -1.64 13.54 10.30
C GLY A 218 -0.89 13.04 9.07
N LEU A 219 -0.40 11.78 9.10
CA LEU A 219 0.41 11.18 8.02
C LEU A 219 -0.30 11.33 6.68
N GLN A 220 0.41 11.62 5.60
CA GLN A 220 -0.13 11.66 4.23
C GLN A 220 0.62 10.65 3.35
N PHE A 221 0.21 10.48 2.10
CA PHE A 221 0.68 9.38 1.25
C PHE A 221 2.21 9.25 1.19
N ASP A 222 2.94 10.35 1.04
CA ASP A 222 4.42 10.34 0.96
C ASP A 222 5.06 9.78 2.25
N ASP A 223 4.48 10.12 3.41
CA ASP A 223 4.91 9.63 4.71
C ASP A 223 4.58 8.14 4.84
N VAL A 224 3.37 7.73 4.44
CA VAL A 224 2.90 6.33 4.47
C VAL A 224 3.74 5.44 3.55
N TYR A 225 4.07 5.91 2.35
CA TYR A 225 4.94 5.21 1.41
C TYR A 225 6.33 4.98 2.01
N ALA A 226 6.90 5.97 2.70
CA ALA A 226 8.19 5.85 3.36
C ALA A 226 8.14 4.83 4.51
N LEU A 227 7.08 4.86 5.32
CA LEU A 227 6.86 3.92 6.41
C LEU A 227 6.72 2.49 5.90
N ASN A 228 5.89 2.25 4.88
CA ASN A 228 5.72 0.91 4.29
C ASN A 228 7.04 0.39 3.73
N ARG A 229 7.79 1.25 3.04
CA ARG A 229 9.10 0.86 2.53
C ARG A 229 10.08 0.43 3.63
N GLN A 230 9.91 0.90 4.86
CA GLN A 230 10.75 0.47 5.98
C GLN A 230 10.16 -0.68 6.76
N TYR A 231 8.91 -0.57 7.17
CA TYR A 231 8.30 -1.40 8.21
C TYR A 231 7.19 -2.31 7.69
N GLY A 232 7.00 -2.35 6.37
CA GLY A 232 5.92 -3.09 5.76
C GLY A 232 4.56 -2.43 5.96
N ASP A 233 3.54 -3.08 5.41
CA ASP A 233 2.16 -2.66 5.52
C ASP A 233 1.52 -3.13 6.85
N PRO A 234 0.26 -2.76 7.14
CA PRO A 234 -0.45 -3.22 8.33
C PRO A 234 -0.54 -4.75 8.50
N LEU A 235 -0.52 -5.50 7.40
CA LEU A 235 -0.68 -6.96 7.39
C LEU A 235 0.61 -7.70 7.74
N GLU A 236 1.74 -7.00 7.76
CA GLU A 236 3.02 -7.56 8.21
C GLU A 236 3.06 -7.83 9.71
N ARG A 237 2.18 -7.19 10.47
CA ARG A 237 2.12 -7.34 11.94
C ARG A 237 1.68 -8.76 12.34
N ASN A 238 2.00 -9.15 13.57
CA ASN A 238 1.57 -10.43 14.18
C ASN A 238 1.99 -11.70 13.41
N GLY A 239 3.15 -11.67 12.75
CA GLY A 239 3.72 -12.80 12.02
C GLY A 239 3.67 -12.67 10.50
N GLY A 240 2.96 -11.65 10.00
CA GLY A 240 2.93 -11.27 8.60
C GLY A 240 2.22 -12.26 7.69
N ASN A 241 1.75 -11.77 6.56
CA ASN A 241 1.15 -12.56 5.48
C ASN A 241 2.20 -13.08 4.48
N ASN A 242 3.48 -13.12 4.87
CA ASN A 242 4.62 -13.51 4.05
C ASN A 242 4.70 -14.99 3.60
N SER A 243 3.71 -15.81 3.97
CA SER A 243 3.68 -17.23 3.62
C SER A 243 2.26 -17.76 3.42
N ALA A 244 2.14 -18.87 2.67
CA ALA A 244 0.87 -19.57 2.49
C ALA A 244 0.20 -19.98 3.83
N ALA A 245 0.98 -20.26 4.87
CA ALA A 245 0.46 -20.66 6.18
C ALA A 245 -0.10 -19.50 7.00
N THR A 246 0.38 -18.28 6.73
CA THR A 246 0.00 -17.05 7.43
C THR A 246 -0.82 -16.11 6.56
N ALA A 247 -1.33 -16.61 5.44
CA ALA A 247 -2.09 -15.84 4.46
C ALA A 247 -3.27 -15.09 5.11
N THR A 248 -3.41 -13.80 4.79
CA THR A 248 -4.48 -12.94 5.29
C THR A 248 -5.85 -13.46 4.84
N PRO A 249 -6.77 -13.76 5.76
CA PRO A 249 -8.09 -14.28 5.41
C PRO A 249 -8.98 -13.16 4.84
N LEU A 250 -9.36 -13.29 3.57
CA LEU A 250 -10.37 -12.45 2.90
C LEU A 250 -11.81 -12.95 3.15
N GLY A 251 -11.96 -14.18 3.65
CA GLY A 251 -13.24 -14.79 3.94
C GLY A 251 -13.87 -15.50 2.75
N ASN A 252 -15.20 -15.63 2.76
CA ASN A 252 -15.95 -16.39 1.76
C ASN A 252 -16.27 -15.52 0.53
N VAL A 253 -15.91 -16.00 -0.65
CA VAL A 253 -16.34 -15.41 -1.93
C VAL A 253 -17.43 -16.30 -2.52
N THR A 254 -18.65 -15.78 -2.55
CA THR A 254 -19.84 -16.50 -3.05
C THR A 254 -20.07 -16.21 -4.54
N LEU A 255 -20.90 -17.02 -5.22
CA LEU A 255 -21.23 -16.77 -6.62
C LEU A 255 -21.95 -15.42 -6.77
N GLY A 256 -21.44 -14.57 -7.67
CA GLY A 256 -21.86 -13.18 -7.85
C GLY A 256 -21.28 -12.21 -6.81
N GLY A 257 -20.53 -12.71 -5.83
CA GLY A 257 -19.88 -11.92 -4.80
C GLY A 257 -18.44 -11.54 -5.16
N PHE A 258 -17.91 -10.59 -4.40
CA PHE A 258 -16.53 -10.14 -4.49
C PHE A 258 -15.99 -9.75 -3.11
N VAL A 259 -14.67 -9.70 -2.99
CA VAL A 259 -13.93 -9.11 -1.88
C VAL A 259 -12.81 -8.24 -2.45
N SER A 260 -12.50 -7.14 -1.77
CA SER A 260 -11.44 -6.19 -2.11
C SER A 260 -10.63 -5.89 -0.86
N VAL A 261 -9.33 -5.64 -1.03
CA VAL A 261 -8.40 -5.20 0.02
C VAL A 261 -7.35 -4.29 -0.62
N GLY A 262 -6.83 -3.31 0.13
CA GLY A 262 -5.80 -2.38 -0.30
C GLY A 262 -6.29 -1.10 -0.99
N GLY A 263 -7.53 -0.68 -0.78
CA GLY A 263 -8.15 0.42 -1.55
C GLY A 263 -7.68 1.84 -1.21
N ASP A 264 -7.08 2.06 -0.03
CA ASP A 264 -6.88 3.43 0.49
C ASP A 264 -5.65 4.16 -0.08
N ALA A 265 -4.78 3.47 -0.80
CA ALA A 265 -3.61 4.06 -1.46
C ALA A 265 -3.94 4.84 -2.76
N ALA A 266 -5.21 5.21 -2.99
CA ALA A 266 -5.70 5.74 -4.25
C ALA A 266 -5.34 7.22 -4.51
N ASP A 267 -5.12 8.02 -3.46
CA ASP A 267 -4.79 9.43 -3.60
C ASP A 267 -3.72 9.91 -2.59
N SER A 268 -3.44 11.22 -2.56
CA SER A 268 -2.38 11.79 -1.72
C SER A 268 -2.81 12.12 -0.30
N VAL A 269 -4.12 12.22 -0.06
CA VAL A 269 -4.72 12.54 1.23
C VAL A 269 -4.97 11.23 1.96
N VAL A 270 -4.53 11.18 3.21
CA VAL A 270 -4.88 10.07 4.11
C VAL A 270 -5.87 10.63 5.12
N GLU A 271 -7.08 10.08 5.09
CA GLU A 271 -8.18 10.47 5.95
C GLU A 271 -8.14 9.73 7.28
N GLN A 272 -8.96 10.18 8.23
CA GLN A 272 -8.96 9.64 9.58
C GLN A 272 -9.22 8.13 9.66
N PHE A 273 -10.00 7.59 8.73
CA PHE A 273 -10.47 6.20 8.77
C PHE A 273 -9.82 5.31 7.72
N ASP A 274 -8.80 5.80 7.02
CA ASP A 274 -8.06 4.98 6.07
C ASP A 274 -7.24 3.95 6.86
N ASP A 275 -7.56 2.68 6.63
CA ASP A 275 -6.97 1.51 7.30
C ASP A 275 -6.84 0.27 6.39
N ASP A 276 -7.18 0.39 5.10
CA ASP A 276 -7.09 -0.63 4.07
C ASP A 276 -5.89 -0.40 3.15
N TRP A 277 -4.69 -0.61 3.72
CA TRP A 277 -3.41 -0.45 3.03
C TRP A 277 -2.78 -1.83 2.77
N THR A 278 -2.47 -2.12 1.50
CA THR A 278 -1.63 -3.28 1.15
C THR A 278 -0.52 -2.88 0.20
N GLY A 279 0.70 -3.34 0.44
CA GLY A 279 1.83 -2.97 -0.39
C GLY A 279 3.01 -3.91 -0.24
N ILE A 280 3.66 -4.18 -1.37
CA ILE A 280 4.92 -4.91 -1.40
C ILE A 280 6.05 -3.93 -1.10
N ASP A 281 6.79 -4.10 0.00
CA ASP A 281 7.86 -3.18 0.37
C ASP A 281 9.06 -3.28 -0.59
N GLY A 282 9.29 -4.45 -1.19
CA GLY A 282 10.37 -4.69 -2.17
C GLY A 282 10.35 -6.09 -2.79
N ASN A 283 11.42 -6.48 -3.49
CA ASN A 283 11.43 -7.69 -4.31
C ASN A 283 11.64 -9.02 -3.54
N ASN A 284 11.83 -8.95 -2.22
CA ASN A 284 11.91 -10.13 -1.35
C ASN A 284 10.61 -10.38 -0.59
N ASP A 285 9.68 -9.44 -0.66
CA ASP A 285 8.40 -9.46 0.02
C ASP A 285 7.36 -10.21 -0.84
N ALA A 286 6.47 -10.94 -0.15
CA ALA A 286 5.45 -11.76 -0.76
C ALA A 286 4.19 -11.82 0.10
N ASP A 287 3.20 -11.02 -0.24
CA ASP A 287 1.89 -11.08 0.39
C ASP A 287 1.08 -12.30 -0.03
N TRP A 288 0.56 -13.05 0.94
CA TRP A 288 -0.38 -14.13 0.73
C TRP A 288 -1.76 -13.79 1.28
N PHE A 289 -2.79 -14.09 0.50
CA PHE A 289 -4.18 -13.96 0.89
C PHE A 289 -4.91 -15.29 0.73
N ARG A 290 -5.94 -15.51 1.54
CA ARG A 290 -6.79 -16.71 1.48
C ARG A 290 -8.24 -16.33 1.32
N PHE A 291 -8.91 -16.94 0.35
CA PHE A 291 -10.36 -16.87 0.24
C PHE A 291 -10.95 -18.28 0.12
N THR A 292 -12.21 -18.42 0.51
CA THR A 292 -12.91 -19.70 0.47
C THR A 292 -14.10 -19.60 -0.49
N THR A 293 -14.27 -20.61 -1.35
CA THR A 293 -15.46 -20.75 -2.18
C THR A 293 -16.34 -21.88 -1.65
N ALA A 294 -17.65 -21.64 -1.57
CA ALA A 294 -18.62 -22.65 -1.12
C ALA A 294 -19.15 -23.54 -2.27
N GLY A 295 -18.81 -23.18 -3.51
CA GLY A 295 -19.28 -23.83 -4.73
C GLY A 295 -18.25 -23.67 -5.84
N GLN A 296 -18.43 -24.45 -6.91
CA GLN A 296 -17.65 -24.28 -8.13
C GLN A 296 -18.00 -22.95 -8.81
N GLY A 297 -17.04 -22.34 -9.49
CA GLY A 297 -17.25 -21.06 -10.16
C GLY A 297 -16.00 -20.56 -10.87
N PHE A 298 -16.13 -19.42 -11.53
CA PHE A 298 -15.06 -18.76 -12.28
C PHE A 298 -14.54 -17.58 -11.45
N ALA A 299 -13.29 -17.68 -11.01
CA ALA A 299 -12.62 -16.62 -10.27
C ALA A 299 -12.10 -15.55 -11.24
N ASN A 300 -12.39 -14.29 -10.93
CA ASN A 300 -11.78 -13.12 -11.56
C ASN A 300 -10.97 -12.41 -10.50
N ILE A 301 -9.64 -12.39 -10.67
CA ILE A 301 -8.72 -11.81 -9.70
C ILE A 301 -7.96 -10.69 -10.38
N LYS A 302 -8.02 -9.49 -9.81
CA LYS A 302 -7.34 -8.30 -10.33
C LYS A 302 -6.38 -7.78 -9.29
N LEU A 303 -5.21 -7.38 -9.76
CA LEU A 303 -4.18 -6.75 -8.95
C LEU A 303 -3.86 -5.40 -9.59
N THR A 304 -4.29 -4.34 -8.91
CA THR A 304 -4.22 -2.96 -9.42
C THR A 304 -3.14 -2.21 -8.65
N PRO A 305 -2.01 -1.83 -9.27
CA PRO A 305 -1.06 -0.91 -8.65
C PRO A 305 -1.76 0.41 -8.28
N LEU A 306 -1.54 0.89 -7.05
CA LEU A 306 -2.13 2.13 -6.55
C LEU A 306 -1.06 3.14 -6.14
N GLY A 307 -1.46 4.41 -6.15
CA GLY A 307 -0.65 5.52 -5.67
C GLY A 307 -0.83 6.80 -6.51
N PRO A 308 -0.83 7.99 -5.90
CA PRO A 308 -0.87 9.25 -6.60
C PRO A 308 0.43 9.52 -7.38
N SER A 309 0.34 10.46 -8.31
CA SER A 309 1.51 11.10 -8.92
C SER A 309 1.73 12.49 -8.35
N TYR A 310 2.97 12.83 -8.00
CA TYR A 310 3.36 14.16 -7.51
C TYR A 310 4.81 14.46 -7.87
N THR A 311 5.28 15.67 -7.55
CA THR A 311 6.69 16.05 -7.78
C THR A 311 7.36 16.30 -6.44
N SER A 312 8.54 15.70 -6.22
CA SER A 312 9.44 16.10 -5.14
C SER A 312 10.58 16.95 -5.68
N VAL A 313 11.12 17.84 -4.84
CA VAL A 313 12.23 18.73 -5.23
C VAL A 313 13.46 17.96 -5.70
N GLN A 314 13.74 16.78 -5.13
CA GLN A 314 14.97 16.04 -5.45
C GLN A 314 14.81 14.89 -6.44
N GLN A 315 13.66 14.21 -6.48
CA GLN A 315 13.44 13.10 -7.40
C GLN A 315 12.66 13.52 -8.65
N GLY A 316 12.11 14.75 -8.67
CA GLY A 316 11.28 15.21 -9.77
C GLY A 316 9.92 14.52 -9.74
N ALA A 317 9.40 14.19 -10.92
CA ALA A 317 8.12 13.50 -11.06
C ALA A 317 8.20 12.09 -10.46
N PHE A 318 7.26 11.78 -9.57
CA PHE A 318 7.11 10.52 -8.90
C PHE A 318 5.71 9.99 -9.15
N ASN A 319 5.59 8.75 -9.60
CA ASN A 319 4.33 8.07 -9.85
C ASN A 319 4.26 6.81 -8.99
N ALA A 320 3.58 6.89 -7.85
CA ALA A 320 3.56 5.82 -6.87
C ALA A 320 2.82 4.56 -7.37
N ALA A 321 1.90 4.71 -8.33
CA ALA A 321 1.26 3.57 -9.00
C ALA A 321 2.19 2.81 -9.96
N ALA A 322 3.41 3.29 -10.23
CA ALA A 322 4.33 2.70 -11.22
C ALA A 322 5.75 2.55 -10.67
N GLN A 323 5.89 1.84 -9.55
CA GLN A 323 7.17 1.60 -8.85
C GLN A 323 7.67 0.16 -9.01
N SER A 324 6.77 -0.82 -8.95
CA SER A 324 7.11 -2.23 -9.10
C SER A 324 6.18 -2.91 -10.09
N ASP A 325 6.74 -3.85 -10.84
CA ASP A 325 6.04 -4.76 -11.73
C ASP A 325 5.53 -5.92 -10.86
N LEU A 326 4.21 -5.99 -10.74
CA LEU A 326 3.55 -6.89 -9.81
C LEU A 326 3.31 -8.24 -10.47
N ILE A 327 3.43 -9.30 -9.68
CA ILE A 327 3.16 -10.67 -10.10
C ILE A 327 2.00 -11.20 -9.27
N LEU A 328 0.92 -11.59 -9.95
CA LEU A 328 -0.26 -12.18 -9.35
C LEU A 328 -0.27 -13.70 -9.56
N GLN A 329 -0.47 -14.47 -8.50
CA GLN A 329 -0.49 -15.93 -8.59
C GLN A 329 -1.64 -16.51 -7.77
N LEU A 330 -2.32 -17.50 -8.35
CA LEU A 330 -3.40 -18.23 -7.71
C LEU A 330 -2.97 -19.66 -7.43
N PHE A 331 -3.29 -20.16 -6.24
CA PHE A 331 -3.00 -21.50 -5.78
C PHE A 331 -4.26 -22.17 -5.24
N ASN A 332 -4.30 -23.50 -5.37
CA ASN A 332 -5.16 -24.32 -4.55
C ASN A 332 -4.50 -24.53 -3.18
N ALA A 333 -5.25 -24.50 -2.08
CA ALA A 333 -4.69 -24.67 -0.74
C ALA A 333 -4.57 -26.14 -0.31
N ALA A 334 -5.48 -27.01 -0.77
CA ALA A 334 -5.61 -28.40 -0.30
C ALA A 334 -5.79 -29.40 -1.45
N PRO A 335 -5.27 -30.65 -1.36
CA PRO A 335 -4.61 -31.27 -0.21
C PRO A 335 -3.17 -30.81 0.03
N THR A 336 -2.55 -30.17 -0.96
CA THR A 336 -1.26 -29.48 -0.85
C THR A 336 -1.34 -28.16 -1.60
N VAL A 337 -0.57 -27.16 -1.17
CA VAL A 337 -0.48 -25.88 -1.86
C VAL A 337 0.10 -26.12 -3.26
N SER A 338 -0.69 -25.83 -4.29
CA SER A 338 -0.28 -26.02 -5.69
C SER A 338 -0.67 -24.83 -6.55
N LEU A 339 0.27 -24.37 -7.37
CA LEU A 339 0.05 -23.24 -8.28
C LEU A 339 -0.98 -23.62 -9.34
N LEU A 340 -2.02 -22.81 -9.49
CA LEU A 340 -3.04 -22.93 -10.52
C LEU A 340 -2.72 -22.03 -11.71
N GLU A 341 -2.36 -20.78 -11.45
CA GLU A 341 -2.14 -19.78 -12.50
C GLU A 341 -1.19 -18.67 -12.04
N THR A 342 -0.47 -18.07 -12.98
CA THR A 342 0.36 -16.89 -12.78
C THR A 342 0.02 -15.85 -13.84
N ALA A 343 -0.30 -14.64 -13.41
CA ALA A 343 -0.39 -13.44 -14.22
C ALA A 343 0.85 -12.58 -13.96
N ASN A 344 1.61 -12.37 -15.04
CA ASN A 344 2.81 -11.53 -15.17
C ASN A 344 2.91 -11.20 -16.67
N LYS A 345 1.90 -10.51 -17.18
CA LYS A 345 1.68 -10.25 -18.61
C LYS A 345 1.94 -8.80 -18.98
N VAL A 346 1.80 -7.90 -18.01
CA VAL A 346 1.99 -6.46 -18.20
C VAL A 346 3.27 -6.01 -17.50
N GLY A 347 3.58 -4.72 -17.58
CA GLY A 347 4.76 -4.16 -16.93
C GLY A 347 4.40 -3.30 -15.72
N VAL A 348 5.42 -2.61 -15.20
CA VAL A 348 5.28 -1.64 -14.10
C VAL A 348 4.08 -0.70 -14.30
N GLY A 349 3.22 -0.63 -13.29
CA GLY A 349 2.08 0.28 -13.21
C GLY A 349 0.83 -0.13 -13.99
N GLU A 350 0.87 -1.29 -14.63
CA GLU A 350 -0.29 -1.88 -15.28
C GLU A 350 -0.94 -2.95 -14.38
N MET A 351 -2.24 -3.17 -14.58
CA MET A 351 -3.02 -4.13 -13.80
C MET A 351 -2.75 -5.58 -14.26
N GLU A 352 -2.42 -6.46 -13.32
CA GLU A 352 -2.39 -7.91 -13.58
C GLU A 352 -3.78 -8.53 -13.37
N THR A 353 -4.13 -9.51 -14.20
CA THR A 353 -5.45 -10.17 -14.11
C THR A 353 -5.35 -11.67 -14.37
N ILE A 354 -5.95 -12.45 -13.47
CA ILE A 354 -6.36 -13.84 -13.69
C ILE A 354 -7.87 -13.81 -13.96
N GLY A 355 -8.24 -13.90 -15.24
CA GLY A 355 -9.63 -13.80 -15.69
C GLY A 355 -10.26 -15.18 -15.82
N ALA A 356 -11.49 -15.31 -15.33
CA ALA A 356 -12.35 -16.47 -15.52
C ALA A 356 -11.68 -17.82 -15.14
N ARG A 357 -10.86 -17.87 -14.09
CA ARG A 357 -10.20 -19.12 -13.68
C ARG A 357 -11.20 -20.06 -13.02
N TYR A 358 -11.51 -21.18 -13.66
CA TYR A 358 -12.44 -22.16 -13.10
C TYR A 358 -11.88 -22.85 -11.84
N LEU A 359 -12.66 -22.78 -10.78
CA LEU A 359 -12.42 -23.38 -9.48
C LEU A 359 -13.40 -24.54 -9.30
N SER A 360 -12.97 -25.75 -9.65
CA SER A 360 -13.82 -26.95 -9.73
C SER A 360 -14.20 -27.55 -8.37
N THR A 361 -13.46 -27.23 -7.32
CA THR A 361 -13.62 -27.83 -6.00
C THR A 361 -13.92 -26.74 -4.98
N PRO A 362 -15.06 -26.77 -4.29
CA PRO A 362 -15.30 -25.88 -3.17
C PRO A 362 -14.19 -26.03 -2.12
N GLY A 363 -13.68 -24.92 -1.61
CA GLY A 363 -12.60 -24.95 -0.63
C GLY A 363 -11.78 -23.67 -0.60
N ASP A 364 -10.60 -23.78 -0.02
CA ASP A 364 -9.68 -22.67 0.15
C ASP A 364 -8.75 -22.51 -1.04
N TYR A 365 -8.59 -21.25 -1.44
CA TYR A 365 -7.67 -20.81 -2.46
C TYR A 365 -6.76 -19.73 -1.88
N LEU A 366 -5.53 -19.69 -2.39
CA LEU A 366 -4.55 -18.70 -1.98
C LEU A 366 -4.17 -17.81 -3.14
N VAL A 367 -4.06 -16.52 -2.89
CA VAL A 367 -3.46 -15.56 -3.81
C VAL A 367 -2.10 -15.19 -3.25
N ARG A 368 -1.08 -15.11 -4.12
CA ARG A 368 0.20 -14.50 -3.78
C ARG A 368 0.45 -13.30 -4.68
N VAL A 369 0.83 -12.19 -4.06
CA VAL A 369 1.32 -10.98 -4.72
C VAL A 369 2.83 -10.87 -4.47
N ARG A 370 3.59 -10.44 -5.47
CA ARG A 370 5.03 -10.13 -5.37
C ARG A 370 5.39 -8.95 -6.26
N GLY A 371 6.47 -8.26 -5.95
CA GLY A 371 7.06 -7.23 -6.82
C GLY A 371 8.39 -7.69 -7.43
N MET A 372 8.72 -7.23 -8.64
CA MET A 372 10.03 -7.51 -9.27
C MET A 372 11.12 -6.50 -8.89
N GLN A 373 10.74 -5.27 -8.56
CA GLN A 373 11.65 -4.19 -8.22
C GLN A 373 11.80 -4.08 -6.71
N ASN A 374 12.99 -3.72 -6.25
CA ASN A 374 13.25 -3.44 -4.84
C ASN A 374 12.76 -2.02 -4.47
N LEU A 375 11.47 -1.78 -4.70
CA LEU A 375 10.75 -0.53 -4.49
C LEU A 375 9.39 -0.86 -3.85
N ASN A 376 8.88 0.05 -3.03
CA ASN A 376 7.55 -0.11 -2.45
C ASN A 376 6.50 0.09 -3.55
N GLN A 377 5.49 -0.77 -3.59
CA GLN A 377 4.35 -0.64 -4.47
C GLN A 377 3.07 -1.00 -3.72
N PHE A 378 2.24 0.01 -3.45
CA PHE A 378 0.87 -0.23 -3.00
C PHE A 378 0.03 -0.83 -4.13
N TYR A 379 -0.96 -1.61 -3.75
CA TYR A 379 -1.88 -2.21 -4.69
C TYR A 379 -3.23 -2.47 -4.02
N GLN A 380 -4.26 -2.64 -4.86
CA GLN A 380 -5.54 -3.23 -4.48
C GLN A 380 -5.66 -4.63 -5.09
N LEU A 381 -6.15 -5.58 -4.30
CA LEU A 381 -6.46 -6.94 -4.72
C LEU A 381 -7.98 -7.14 -4.70
N ASP A 382 -8.56 -7.40 -5.87
CA ASP A 382 -9.96 -7.79 -6.02
C ASP A 382 -10.07 -9.28 -6.34
N VAL A 383 -10.96 -9.98 -5.64
CA VAL A 383 -11.34 -11.37 -5.93
C VAL A 383 -12.85 -11.45 -6.09
N ALA A 384 -13.31 -11.83 -7.27
CA ALA A 384 -14.72 -12.09 -7.54
C ALA A 384 -14.92 -13.53 -8.00
N LEU A 385 -16.09 -14.10 -7.68
CA LEU A 385 -16.48 -15.43 -8.15
C LEU A 385 -17.79 -15.32 -8.93
N SER A 386 -17.79 -15.71 -10.19
CA SER A 386 -19.02 -15.84 -10.98
C SER A 386 -19.43 -17.30 -11.11
N ALA A 387 -20.70 -17.54 -11.36
CA ALA A 387 -21.14 -18.86 -11.80
C ALA A 387 -20.41 -19.26 -13.09
N ALA A 388 -20.27 -20.56 -13.31
CA ALA A 388 -20.08 -21.04 -14.66
C ALA A 388 -21.16 -20.44 -15.56
N PRO A 389 -20.85 -20.04 -16.80
CA PRO A 389 -21.88 -19.88 -17.79
C PRO A 389 -22.76 -21.13 -17.72
N ALA A 390 -24.09 -20.95 -17.60
CA ALA A 390 -24.96 -22.11 -17.74
C ALA A 390 -24.64 -22.77 -19.09
N THR A 391 -24.80 -24.08 -19.18
CA THR A 391 -24.55 -24.83 -20.42
C THR A 391 -25.12 -24.06 -21.64
N GLY A 392 -24.22 -23.67 -22.54
CA GLY A 392 -24.52 -22.86 -23.72
C GLY A 392 -25.09 -21.46 -23.53
N ALA A 393 -24.84 -20.83 -22.39
CA ALA A 393 -25.22 -19.44 -22.13
C ALA A 393 -24.24 -18.40 -22.69
N SER A 394 -23.05 -18.82 -23.13
CA SER A 394 -22.07 -17.95 -23.78
C SER A 394 -21.41 -18.67 -24.95
N ALA A 395 -21.03 -17.93 -25.98
CA ALA A 395 -20.18 -18.36 -27.07
C ALA A 395 -18.94 -17.46 -27.22
N ASP A 396 -18.62 -16.65 -26.20
CA ASP A 396 -17.38 -15.88 -26.09
C ASP A 396 -16.29 -16.82 -25.54
N LEU A 397 -15.59 -17.51 -26.45
CA LEU A 397 -14.59 -18.53 -26.11
C LEU A 397 -13.20 -17.90 -25.87
N ASN A 398 -12.94 -16.70 -26.39
CA ASN A 398 -11.68 -16.00 -26.11
C ASN A 398 -11.72 -15.13 -24.85
N LEU A 399 -12.91 -14.97 -24.27
CA LEU A 399 -13.21 -14.19 -23.06
C LEU A 399 -12.88 -12.69 -23.19
N ASP A 400 -13.03 -12.14 -24.40
CA ASP A 400 -12.84 -10.70 -24.66
C ASP A 400 -14.09 -9.86 -24.36
N GLY A 401 -15.17 -10.51 -23.91
CA GLY A 401 -16.45 -9.89 -23.57
C GLY A 401 -17.39 -9.75 -24.77
N GLN A 402 -17.01 -10.22 -25.96
CA GLN A 402 -17.83 -10.18 -27.16
C GLN A 402 -17.91 -11.55 -27.82
N THR A 403 -19.12 -11.98 -28.18
CA THR A 403 -19.30 -13.17 -29.03
C THR A 403 -19.17 -12.78 -30.50
N THR A 404 -18.02 -13.07 -31.12
CA THR A 404 -17.67 -12.63 -32.48
C THR A 404 -17.29 -13.79 -33.40
N ALA A 405 -16.94 -13.47 -34.64
CA ALA A 405 -16.39 -14.46 -35.56
C ALA A 405 -15.03 -15.03 -35.10
N GLY A 406 -14.31 -14.33 -34.20
CA GLY A 406 -13.09 -14.86 -33.59
C GLY A 406 -13.36 -16.09 -32.72
N ASP A 407 -14.47 -16.08 -31.97
CA ASP A 407 -14.88 -17.24 -31.16
C ASP A 407 -15.31 -18.41 -32.01
N TRP A 408 -15.97 -18.14 -33.14
CA TRP A 408 -16.32 -19.17 -34.10
C TRP A 408 -15.07 -19.87 -34.65
N GLU A 409 -14.00 -19.13 -34.92
CA GLU A 409 -12.74 -19.71 -35.36
C GLU A 409 -12.13 -20.64 -34.31
N LEU A 410 -12.18 -20.25 -33.02
CA LEU A 410 -11.74 -21.11 -31.91
C LEU A 410 -12.60 -22.37 -31.79
N PHE A 411 -13.92 -22.22 -31.88
CA PHE A 411 -14.87 -23.34 -31.83
C PHE A 411 -14.58 -24.36 -32.93
N VAL A 412 -14.46 -23.89 -34.18
CA VAL A 412 -14.22 -24.75 -35.35
C VAL A 412 -12.85 -25.40 -35.31
N THR A 413 -11.82 -24.66 -34.87
CA THR A 413 -10.43 -25.16 -34.78
C THR A 413 -10.32 -26.40 -33.89
N ASN A 414 -11.15 -26.47 -32.85
CA ASN A 414 -11.15 -27.55 -31.88
C ASN A 414 -12.36 -28.50 -32.03
N SER A 415 -13.17 -28.36 -33.09
CA SER A 415 -14.33 -29.21 -33.32
C SER A 415 -13.94 -30.68 -33.47
N TYR A 416 -14.77 -31.57 -32.91
CA TYR A 416 -14.58 -33.02 -32.87
C TYR A 416 -13.30 -33.47 -32.16
N THR A 417 -12.81 -32.68 -31.21
CA THR A 417 -11.64 -33.04 -30.40
C THR A 417 -12.06 -33.28 -28.95
N THR A 418 -11.44 -34.27 -28.32
CA THR A 418 -11.63 -34.56 -26.90
C THR A 418 -10.48 -34.00 -26.09
N PHE A 419 -10.77 -33.56 -24.86
CA PHE A 419 -9.85 -32.83 -24.00
C PHE A 419 -9.60 -33.55 -22.67
N PRO A 420 -9.18 -34.84 -22.68
CA PRO A 420 -9.02 -35.58 -21.44
C PRO A 420 -8.01 -34.91 -20.52
N GLY A 421 -8.48 -34.49 -19.35
CA GLY A 421 -7.64 -33.86 -18.32
C GLY A 421 -7.38 -32.36 -18.49
N LEU A 422 -8.01 -31.68 -19.46
CA LEU A 422 -8.03 -30.22 -19.46
C LEU A 422 -8.96 -29.68 -18.35
N GLY A 423 -8.65 -28.49 -17.83
CA GLY A 423 -9.57 -27.77 -16.95
C GLY A 423 -10.75 -27.22 -17.74
N GLN A 424 -11.91 -27.04 -17.09
CA GLN A 424 -13.13 -26.59 -17.79
C GLN A 424 -12.96 -25.23 -18.49
N LEU A 425 -12.14 -24.30 -17.98
CA LEU A 425 -11.83 -23.07 -18.71
C LEU A 425 -11.12 -23.40 -20.02
N ASP A 426 -10.03 -24.17 -19.96
CA ASP A 426 -9.24 -24.52 -21.15
C ASP A 426 -10.07 -25.33 -22.16
N ALA A 427 -11.00 -26.16 -21.67
CA ALA A 427 -11.95 -26.89 -22.50
C ALA A 427 -12.99 -25.93 -23.11
N PHE A 428 -13.58 -25.02 -22.33
CA PHE A 428 -14.51 -24.00 -22.80
C PHE A 428 -13.88 -23.09 -23.86
N GLN A 429 -12.65 -22.61 -23.66
CA GLN A 429 -11.92 -21.83 -24.67
C GLN A 429 -11.60 -22.63 -25.95
N ARG A 430 -11.75 -23.95 -25.90
CA ARG A 430 -11.67 -24.89 -27.04
C ARG A 430 -13.05 -25.36 -27.50
N GLY A 431 -14.12 -24.75 -27.02
CA GLY A 431 -15.49 -25.00 -27.47
C GLY A 431 -16.26 -26.07 -26.70
N ASP A 432 -15.77 -26.56 -25.56
CA ASP A 432 -16.55 -27.41 -24.63
C ASP A 432 -17.56 -26.56 -23.84
N LEU A 433 -18.79 -26.48 -24.33
CA LEU A 433 -19.85 -25.58 -23.89
C LEU A 433 -20.85 -26.27 -22.97
N ASP A 434 -20.82 -27.60 -22.89
CA ASP A 434 -21.59 -28.40 -21.93
C ASP A 434 -20.76 -29.08 -20.83
N PHE A 435 -19.43 -28.93 -20.91
CA PHE A 435 -18.44 -29.35 -19.93
C PHE A 435 -18.31 -30.87 -19.81
N ASP A 436 -18.55 -31.62 -20.88
CA ASP A 436 -18.40 -33.07 -20.90
C ASP A 436 -16.98 -33.54 -21.29
N GLY A 437 -16.10 -32.60 -21.62
CA GLY A 437 -14.69 -32.85 -21.93
C GLY A 437 -14.40 -33.08 -23.40
N ASP A 438 -15.32 -32.74 -24.30
CA ASP A 438 -15.06 -32.64 -25.74
C ASP A 438 -15.67 -31.39 -26.38
N ASN A 439 -15.47 -31.23 -27.69
CA ASN A 439 -16.15 -30.22 -28.50
C ASN A 439 -16.83 -30.95 -29.64
N ASP A 440 -18.15 -31.11 -29.54
CA ASP A 440 -18.93 -31.90 -30.49
C ASP A 440 -20.19 -31.18 -31.02
N VAL A 441 -21.16 -31.97 -31.51
CA VAL A 441 -22.40 -31.44 -32.08
C VAL A 441 -23.32 -30.84 -31.00
N VAL A 442 -23.23 -31.32 -29.77
CA VAL A 442 -23.95 -30.78 -28.62
C VAL A 442 -23.44 -29.38 -28.32
N ASP A 443 -22.12 -29.20 -28.23
CA ASP A 443 -21.52 -27.87 -28.04
C ASP A 443 -21.83 -26.93 -29.19
N PHE A 444 -21.82 -27.43 -30.43
CA PHE A 444 -22.19 -26.60 -31.57
C PHE A 444 -23.60 -26.03 -31.46
N ARG A 445 -24.56 -26.79 -30.89
CA ARG A 445 -25.92 -26.28 -30.67
C ARG A 445 -25.93 -25.17 -29.64
N PHE A 446 -25.12 -25.30 -28.59
CA PHE A 446 -24.94 -24.28 -27.57
C PHE A 446 -24.27 -23.03 -28.15
N PHE A 447 -23.16 -23.19 -28.88
CA PHE A 447 -22.47 -22.10 -29.55
C PHE A 447 -23.44 -21.33 -30.45
N LYS A 448 -24.17 -22.06 -31.31
CA LYS A 448 -25.16 -21.48 -32.21
C LYS A 448 -26.23 -20.72 -31.46
N SER A 449 -26.78 -21.29 -30.38
CA SER A 449 -27.84 -20.65 -29.60
C SER A 449 -27.35 -19.33 -29.00
N ALA A 450 -26.23 -19.36 -28.27
CA ALA A 450 -25.66 -18.18 -27.63
C ALA A 450 -25.23 -17.11 -28.67
N TYR A 451 -24.61 -17.51 -29.78
CA TYR A 451 -24.23 -16.59 -30.84
C TYR A 451 -25.44 -15.89 -31.46
N ILE A 452 -26.52 -16.64 -31.73
CA ILE A 452 -27.77 -16.09 -32.29
C ILE A 452 -28.46 -15.17 -31.28
N GLU A 453 -28.41 -15.49 -29.99
CA GLU A 453 -28.98 -14.64 -28.94
C GLU A 453 -28.29 -13.28 -28.88
N VAL A 454 -26.96 -13.25 -28.96
CA VAL A 454 -26.17 -12.01 -28.90
C VAL A 454 -26.21 -11.23 -30.22
N ASN A 455 -26.04 -11.91 -31.36
CA ASN A 455 -25.79 -11.27 -32.66
C ASN A 455 -26.94 -11.39 -33.68
N GLY A 456 -27.92 -12.25 -33.42
CA GLY A 456 -29.01 -12.57 -34.34
C GLY A 456 -28.69 -13.65 -35.38
N ALA A 457 -29.74 -14.28 -35.91
CA ALA A 457 -29.64 -15.40 -36.84
C ALA A 457 -28.92 -15.07 -38.17
N ASN A 458 -29.05 -13.83 -38.66
CA ASN A 458 -28.39 -13.39 -39.88
C ASN A 458 -26.87 -13.30 -39.71
N ALA A 459 -26.40 -12.84 -38.54
CA ALA A 459 -24.97 -12.79 -38.22
C ALA A 459 -24.40 -14.21 -38.15
N PHE A 460 -25.10 -15.14 -37.50
CA PHE A 460 -24.69 -16.55 -37.47
C PHE A 460 -24.60 -17.16 -38.87
N ALA A 461 -25.58 -16.91 -39.74
CA ALA A 461 -25.54 -17.39 -41.13
C ALA A 461 -24.33 -16.86 -41.90
N SER A 462 -23.87 -15.64 -41.58
CA SER A 462 -22.70 -15.02 -42.21
C SER A 462 -21.37 -15.67 -41.82
N LEU A 463 -21.29 -16.39 -40.70
CA LEU A 463 -20.09 -17.17 -40.31
C LEU A 463 -19.73 -18.27 -41.32
N PHE A 464 -20.73 -18.75 -42.08
CA PHE A 464 -20.59 -19.77 -43.12
C PHE A 464 -20.48 -19.15 -44.52
N GLY A 465 -20.59 -17.83 -44.62
CA GLY A 465 -20.43 -17.11 -45.87
C GLY A 465 -18.96 -17.12 -46.28
N VAL A 466 -18.63 -17.90 -47.30
CA VAL A 466 -17.36 -17.72 -48.03
C VAL A 466 -17.32 -16.26 -48.46
N PRO A 467 -16.24 -15.49 -48.20
CA PRO A 467 -16.13 -14.13 -48.70
C PRO A 467 -16.40 -14.14 -50.19
N GLU A 468 -17.50 -13.52 -50.63
CA GLU A 468 -17.76 -13.41 -52.05
C GLU A 468 -16.52 -12.75 -52.68
N PRO A 469 -15.88 -13.37 -53.69
CA PRO A 469 -14.74 -12.75 -54.34
C PRO A 469 -15.21 -11.39 -54.84
N ARG A 470 -14.64 -10.32 -54.26
CA ARG A 470 -15.06 -8.93 -54.50
C ARG A 470 -15.35 -8.79 -55.98
N THR A 471 -16.60 -8.50 -56.33
CA THR A 471 -17.10 -8.37 -57.71
C THR A 471 -16.25 -7.42 -58.57
N LEU A 472 -15.45 -6.55 -57.95
CA LEU A 472 -14.39 -5.75 -58.57
C LEU A 472 -13.30 -6.57 -59.28
N MET A 473 -12.93 -7.75 -58.78
CA MET A 473 -11.89 -8.59 -59.39
C MET A 473 -12.40 -9.29 -60.66
N LEU A 474 -13.66 -9.71 -60.68
CA LEU A 474 -14.35 -10.24 -61.86
C LEU A 474 -14.65 -9.16 -62.91
N ALA A 475 -14.99 -7.94 -62.48
CA ALA A 475 -15.14 -6.79 -63.37
C ALA A 475 -13.80 -6.37 -64.00
N GLY A 476 -12.69 -6.43 -63.25
CA GLY A 476 -11.34 -6.13 -63.73
C GLY A 476 -10.84 -7.12 -64.79
N ILE A 477 -11.10 -8.42 -64.63
CA ILE A 477 -10.73 -9.45 -65.61
C ILE A 477 -11.59 -9.34 -66.89
N SER A 478 -12.87 -8.99 -66.73
CA SER A 478 -13.79 -8.78 -67.85
C SER A 478 -13.42 -7.52 -68.67
N ALA A 479 -13.01 -6.43 -68.00
CA ALA A 479 -12.53 -5.21 -68.66
C ALA A 479 -11.21 -5.44 -69.42
N MET A 480 -10.28 -6.24 -68.86
CA MET A 480 -9.03 -6.61 -69.55
C MET A 480 -9.29 -7.51 -70.77
N ALA A 481 -10.22 -8.46 -70.68
CA ALA A 481 -10.59 -9.32 -71.81
C ALA A 481 -11.22 -8.51 -72.99
N CYS A 482 -12.06 -7.51 -72.68
CA CYS A 482 -12.60 -6.60 -73.70
C CYS A 482 -11.54 -5.65 -74.30
N GLY A 483 -10.56 -5.22 -73.50
CA GLY A 483 -9.45 -4.36 -73.96
C GLY A 483 -8.51 -5.06 -74.96
N VAL A 484 -8.20 -6.34 -74.74
CA VAL A 484 -7.34 -7.14 -75.63
C VAL A 484 -8.04 -7.50 -76.94
N ALA A 485 -9.35 -7.75 -76.92
CA ALA A 485 -10.13 -8.01 -78.14
C ALA A 485 -10.21 -6.77 -79.07
N ARG A 486 -10.20 -5.55 -78.53
CA ARG A 486 -10.28 -4.32 -79.32
C ARG A 486 -8.96 -3.96 -80.02
N ARG A 487 -7.81 -4.35 -79.47
CA ARG A 487 -6.48 -4.13 -80.10
C ARG A 487 -6.18 -5.03 -81.29
N ARG A 488 -6.85 -6.18 -81.43
CA ARG A 488 -6.67 -7.09 -82.59
C ARG A 488 -7.44 -6.70 -83.86
N ARG A 489 -8.22 -5.60 -83.86
CA ARG A 489 -8.97 -5.11 -85.03
C ARG A 489 -8.40 -3.85 -85.67
N LEU A 490 -7.24 -3.37 -85.22
CA LEU A 490 -6.58 -2.15 -85.74
C LEU A 490 -5.09 -2.36 -86.07
N GLY A 491 -4.68 -3.58 -86.43
CA GLY A 491 -3.33 -3.90 -86.91
C GLY A 491 -3.41 -4.68 -88.20
#